data_AF-A0A7V5IFK1-F1
#
_entry.id   AF-A0A7V5IFK1-F1
#
_cell.length_a   1.000
_cell.length_b   1.000
_cell.length_c   1.000
_cell.angle_alpha   90.00
_cell.angle_beta   90.00
_cell.angle_gamma   90.00
#
_symmetry.space_group_name_H-M   'P 1'
#
loop_
_entity.id
_entity.type
_entity.pdbx_description
1 polymer ?
#
loop_
_entity_poly.entity_id
_entity_poly.type
_entity_poly.pdbx_seq_one_letter_code
_entity_poly.pdbx_strand_id
1 'polypeptide(L)'
;APSRLTFENLAAINHAEVKNRKLKLHLPPPTALKLNQKILVESKTYQINVINTGVPHAVLVVENLEEFPVKRLGEKIRFHPIFQPSGTNVNFIEVIDKFSLKIRTYERGVEDETLACGTGSVAAALIASALNLVKSPVGVKTWGGEVLTIYFEKNLENSFSRVYLQGDTCLVFEGELGEDLLEELSFGQNYPAGSEIILI
;
A
#
# COMPACT_ATOMS: atom_id res chain seq x y z
N ALA A 1 13.40 -4.78 21.62
CA ALA A 1 12.17 -5.46 21.15
C ALA A 1 12.50 -6.90 20.76
N PRO A 2 11.59 -7.87 20.97
CA PRO A 2 11.76 -9.23 20.44
C PRO A 2 12.03 -9.16 18.94
N SER A 3 12.92 -10.01 18.42
CA SER A 3 13.23 -10.01 16.99
C SER A 3 12.02 -10.41 16.14
N ARG A 4 11.06 -11.17 16.69
CA ARG A 4 9.82 -11.58 16.02
C ARG A 4 8.62 -11.34 16.93
N LEU A 5 7.56 -10.79 16.36
CA LEU A 5 6.32 -10.40 17.01
C LEU A 5 5.14 -10.91 16.20
N THR A 6 4.06 -11.23 16.88
CA THR A 6 2.78 -11.57 16.27
C THR A 6 1.73 -10.64 16.87
N PHE A 7 0.93 -9.98 16.04
CA PHE A 7 -0.12 -9.07 16.51
C PHE A 7 -1.40 -9.27 15.70
N GLU A 8 -2.55 -9.11 16.35
CA GLU A 8 -3.86 -9.29 15.72
C GLU A 8 -4.47 -7.92 15.42
N ASN A 9 -5.09 -7.79 14.24
CA ASN A 9 -6.00 -6.69 13.93
C ASN A 9 -7.35 -7.27 13.51
N LEU A 10 -8.33 -6.40 13.25
CA LEU A 10 -9.69 -6.81 12.84
C LEU A 10 -9.73 -7.71 11.58
N ALA A 11 -8.65 -7.80 10.81
CA ALA A 11 -8.57 -8.60 9.59
C ALA A 11 -7.86 -9.94 9.78
N ALA A 12 -6.76 -9.99 10.55
CA ALA A 12 -5.94 -11.20 10.70
C ALA A 12 -4.88 -11.11 11.82
N ILE A 13 -4.29 -12.27 12.14
CA ILE A 13 -3.01 -12.38 12.85
C ILE A 13 -1.87 -12.08 11.87
N ASN A 14 -1.03 -11.11 12.22
CA ASN A 14 0.11 -10.63 11.43
C ASN A 14 1.42 -11.02 12.11
N HIS A 15 2.43 -11.35 11.30
CA HIS A 15 3.77 -11.67 11.80
C HIS A 15 4.76 -10.60 11.34
N ALA A 16 5.52 -10.06 12.29
CA ALA A 16 6.53 -9.04 12.05
C ALA A 16 7.89 -9.49 12.58
N GLU A 17 8.95 -9.17 11.84
CA GLU A 17 10.33 -9.24 12.31
C GLU A 17 10.86 -7.82 12.48
N VAL A 18 11.37 -7.49 13.67
CA VAL A 18 11.98 -6.18 13.95
C VAL A 18 13.47 -6.38 14.16
N LYS A 19 14.29 -5.73 13.33
CA LYS A 19 15.74 -5.70 13.49
C LYS A 19 16.23 -4.27 13.35
N ASN A 20 16.83 -3.75 14.43
CA ASN A 20 17.18 -2.34 14.56
C ASN A 20 15.95 -1.46 14.33
N ARG A 21 15.99 -0.60 13.30
CA ARG A 21 14.89 0.29 12.90
C ARG A 21 14.10 -0.23 11.69
N LYS A 22 14.30 -1.49 11.31
CA LYS A 22 13.62 -2.10 10.16
C LYS A 22 12.55 -3.07 10.65
N LEU A 23 11.33 -2.83 10.20
CA LEU A 23 10.20 -3.72 10.37
C LEU A 23 9.99 -4.49 9.08
N LYS A 24 9.92 -5.83 9.16
CA LYS A 24 9.54 -6.71 8.05
C LYS A 24 8.24 -7.43 8.39
N LEU A 25 7.18 -7.08 7.68
CA LEU A 25 5.83 -7.59 7.87
C LEU A 25 5.54 -8.69 6.86
N HIS A 26 5.08 -9.85 7.33
CA HIS A 26 4.52 -10.91 6.48
C HIS A 26 3.07 -10.57 6.12
N LEU A 27 2.75 -10.65 4.83
CA LEU A 27 1.43 -10.33 4.30
C LEU A 27 0.77 -11.58 3.71
N PRO A 28 -0.57 -11.68 3.76
CA PRO A 28 -1.27 -12.74 3.08
C PRO A 28 -1.03 -12.66 1.56
N PRO A 29 -1.12 -13.80 0.84
CA PRO A 29 -1.04 -13.82 -0.61
C PRO A 29 -2.07 -12.85 -1.25
N PRO A 30 -1.71 -12.19 -2.36
CA PRO A 30 -2.65 -11.33 -3.06
C PRO A 30 -3.78 -12.15 -3.70
N THR A 31 -4.89 -11.48 -3.98
CA THR A 31 -6.03 -12.06 -4.70
C THR A 31 -6.45 -11.16 -5.86
N ALA A 32 -7.38 -11.65 -6.69
CA ALA A 32 -8.02 -10.90 -7.77
C ALA A 32 -7.06 -10.24 -8.79
N LEU A 33 -5.93 -10.89 -9.07
CA LEU A 33 -4.97 -10.44 -10.09
C LEU A 33 -5.60 -10.44 -11.49
N LYS A 34 -5.68 -9.26 -12.12
CA LYS A 34 -6.11 -9.08 -13.51
C LYS A 34 -5.17 -8.11 -14.22
N LEU A 35 -4.49 -8.58 -15.27
CA LEU A 35 -3.54 -7.77 -16.01
C LEU A 35 -4.17 -7.14 -17.25
N ASN A 36 -3.61 -6.02 -17.71
CA ASN A 36 -3.90 -5.39 -19.00
C ASN A 36 -5.39 -5.09 -19.24
N GLN A 37 -6.13 -4.71 -18.20
CA GLN A 37 -7.52 -4.31 -18.29
C GLN A 37 -7.60 -2.93 -18.95
N LYS A 38 -8.56 -2.72 -19.85
CA LYS A 38 -8.78 -1.43 -20.51
C LYS A 38 -9.99 -0.74 -19.89
N ILE A 39 -9.84 0.53 -19.52
CA ILE A 39 -10.92 1.37 -19.02
C ILE A 39 -11.02 2.66 -19.82
N LEU A 40 -12.21 3.24 -19.89
CA LEU A 40 -12.46 4.53 -20.53
C LEU A 40 -12.57 5.61 -19.46
N VAL A 41 -11.67 6.58 -19.47
CA VAL A 41 -11.67 7.72 -18.55
C VAL A 41 -11.52 8.99 -19.38
N GLU A 42 -12.49 9.92 -19.26
CA GLU A 42 -12.47 11.20 -19.98
C GLU A 42 -12.22 11.04 -21.49
N SER A 43 -12.92 10.08 -22.11
CA SER A 43 -12.81 9.74 -23.53
C SER A 43 -11.44 9.23 -23.98
N LYS A 44 -10.55 8.88 -23.04
CA LYS A 44 -9.27 8.21 -23.31
C LYS A 44 -9.27 6.80 -22.73
N THR A 45 -8.69 5.85 -23.45
CA THR A 45 -8.51 4.49 -22.94
C THR A 45 -7.21 4.40 -22.18
N TYR A 46 -7.30 3.94 -20.93
CA TYR A 46 -6.13 3.64 -20.10
C TYR A 46 -6.03 2.13 -19.88
N GLN A 47 -4.79 1.63 -19.88
CA GLN A 47 -4.50 0.26 -19.47
C GLN A 47 -4.16 0.24 -17.98
N ILE A 48 -4.87 -0.58 -17.23
CA ILE A 48 -4.69 -0.76 -15.79
C ILE A 48 -4.47 -2.23 -15.48
N ASN A 49 -3.91 -2.49 -14.31
CA ASN A 49 -3.81 -3.82 -13.72
C ASN A 49 -4.50 -3.78 -12.36
N VAL A 50 -5.17 -4.86 -11.98
CA VAL A 50 -5.92 -4.93 -10.73
C VAL A 50 -5.36 -6.04 -9.87
N ILE A 51 -5.22 -5.76 -8.58
CA ILE A 51 -4.80 -6.74 -7.57
C ILE A 51 -5.40 -6.33 -6.22
N ASN A 52 -5.67 -7.29 -5.36
CA ASN A 52 -6.07 -7.04 -3.99
C ASN A 52 -4.99 -7.58 -3.04
N THR A 53 -4.43 -6.70 -2.21
CA THR A 53 -3.38 -7.00 -1.23
C THR A 53 -3.88 -6.76 0.20
N GLY A 54 -5.15 -7.11 0.45
CA GLY A 54 -5.93 -6.77 1.64
C GLY A 54 -6.97 -5.68 1.35
N VAL A 55 -6.64 -4.77 0.43
CA VAL A 55 -7.56 -3.77 -0.15
C VAL A 55 -7.36 -3.73 -1.68
N PRO A 56 -8.37 -3.30 -2.47
CA PRO A 56 -8.26 -3.25 -3.92
C PRO A 56 -7.30 -2.14 -4.40
N HIS A 57 -6.49 -2.47 -5.39
CA HIS A 57 -5.59 -1.56 -6.08
C HIS A 57 -5.75 -1.66 -7.61
N ALA A 58 -5.78 -0.49 -8.25
CA ALA A 58 -5.54 -0.33 -9.68
C ALA A 58 -4.11 0.20 -9.87
N VAL A 59 -3.32 -0.43 -10.73
CA VAL A 59 -1.91 -0.10 -10.97
C VAL A 59 -1.70 0.23 -12.44
N LEU A 60 -1.15 1.41 -12.70
CA LEU A 60 -0.82 1.90 -14.04
C LEU A 60 0.69 2.07 -14.15
N VAL A 61 1.27 1.52 -15.22
CA VAL A 61 2.67 1.76 -15.58
C VAL A 61 2.72 3.01 -16.45
N VAL A 62 3.57 3.98 -16.08
CA VAL A 62 3.74 5.27 -16.76
C VAL A 62 5.22 5.54 -17.03
N GLU A 63 5.52 6.40 -18.00
CA GLU A 63 6.90 6.70 -18.41
C GLU A 63 7.54 7.83 -17.58
N ASN A 64 6.78 8.87 -17.24
CA ASN A 64 7.24 9.99 -16.42
C ASN A 64 6.27 10.17 -15.25
N LEU A 65 6.63 9.62 -14.08
CA LEU A 65 5.79 9.67 -12.89
C LEU A 65 5.83 11.03 -12.18
N GLU A 66 6.93 11.77 -12.33
CA GLU A 66 7.14 13.05 -11.66
C GLU A 66 6.14 14.12 -12.15
N GLU A 67 5.94 14.21 -13.46
CA GLU A 67 5.00 15.16 -14.08
C GLU A 67 3.58 14.58 -14.24
N PHE A 68 3.33 13.35 -13.79
CA PHE A 68 2.06 12.68 -14.03
C PHE A 68 0.92 13.31 -13.23
N PRO A 69 -0.28 13.51 -13.81
CA PRO A 69 -1.43 14.12 -13.12
C PRO A 69 -2.15 13.13 -12.18
N VAL A 70 -1.44 12.64 -11.16
CA VAL A 70 -1.88 11.59 -10.23
C VAL A 70 -3.20 11.93 -9.57
N LYS A 71 -3.34 13.13 -8.99
CA LYS A 71 -4.58 13.53 -8.31
C LYS A 71 -5.80 13.47 -9.22
N ARG A 72 -5.71 14.13 -10.39
CA ARG A 72 -6.82 14.20 -11.35
C ARG A 72 -7.21 12.81 -11.86
N LEU A 73 -6.24 12.02 -12.35
CA LEU A 73 -6.56 10.72 -12.94
C LEU A 73 -6.91 9.68 -11.87
N GLY A 74 -6.24 9.75 -10.71
CA GLY A 74 -6.48 8.91 -9.54
C GLY A 74 -7.92 9.00 -9.08
N GLU A 75 -8.46 10.21 -8.89
CA GLU A 75 -9.86 10.45 -8.53
C GLU A 75 -10.83 9.76 -9.52
N LYS A 76 -10.61 9.93 -10.83
CA LYS A 76 -11.51 9.33 -11.83
C LYS A 76 -11.47 7.80 -11.82
N ILE A 77 -10.30 7.20 -11.64
CA ILE A 77 -10.15 5.74 -11.59
C ILE A 77 -10.69 5.18 -10.27
N ARG A 78 -10.45 5.88 -9.15
CA ARG A 78 -10.93 5.53 -7.80
C ARG A 78 -12.44 5.28 -7.76
N PHE A 79 -13.20 6.07 -8.51
CA PHE A 79 -14.66 6.00 -8.59
C PHE A 79 -15.19 5.31 -9.85
N HIS A 80 -14.31 4.79 -10.72
CA HIS A 80 -14.70 4.18 -11.98
C HIS A 80 -15.69 3.02 -11.75
N PRO A 81 -16.76 2.87 -12.57
CA PRO A 81 -17.84 1.91 -12.34
C PRO A 81 -17.41 0.47 -12.08
N ILE A 82 -16.30 0.02 -12.68
CA ILE A 82 -15.79 -1.35 -12.49
C ILE A 82 -15.34 -1.66 -11.06
N PHE A 83 -15.09 -0.63 -10.24
CA PHE A 83 -14.66 -0.78 -8.86
C PHE A 83 -15.79 -0.53 -7.86
N GLN A 84 -16.98 -0.17 -8.32
CA GLN A 84 -18.13 0.06 -7.45
C GLN A 84 -18.55 -1.23 -6.72
N PRO A 85 -19.12 -1.13 -5.51
CA PRO A 85 -19.43 0.11 -4.77
C PRO A 85 -18.25 0.67 -3.96
N SER A 86 -17.25 -0.15 -3.64
CA SER A 86 -16.20 0.22 -2.67
C SER A 86 -15.11 1.11 -3.28
N GLY A 87 -14.94 1.05 -4.59
CA GLY A 87 -13.86 1.63 -5.38
C GLY A 87 -12.47 1.06 -5.05
N THR A 88 -11.40 1.77 -5.41
CA THR A 88 -10.03 1.24 -5.37
C THR A 88 -8.99 2.29 -5.01
N ASN A 89 -7.88 1.88 -4.39
CA ASN A 89 -6.66 2.69 -4.41
C ASN A 89 -6.11 2.72 -5.85
N VAL A 90 -5.47 3.82 -6.24
CA VAL A 90 -4.90 3.96 -7.59
C VAL A 90 -3.41 4.27 -7.47
N ASN A 91 -2.58 3.38 -7.99
CA ASN A 91 -1.13 3.50 -7.97
C ASN A 91 -0.61 3.75 -9.38
N PHE A 92 0.25 4.74 -9.52
CA PHE A 92 0.98 5.03 -10.74
C PHE A 92 2.44 4.69 -10.51
N ILE A 93 3.04 3.90 -11.40
CA ILE A 93 4.39 3.37 -11.22
C ILE A 93 5.26 3.63 -12.44
N GLU A 94 6.53 3.95 -12.17
CA GLU A 94 7.59 4.07 -13.17
C GLU A 94 8.67 3.05 -12.80
N VAL A 95 8.94 2.11 -13.70
CA VAL A 95 9.96 1.09 -13.49
C VAL A 95 11.32 1.69 -13.79
N ILE A 96 12.23 1.62 -12.82
CA ILE A 96 13.57 2.20 -12.94
C ILE A 96 14.55 1.14 -13.44
N ASP A 97 14.53 -0.03 -12.82
CA ASP A 97 15.34 -1.18 -13.22
C ASP A 97 14.67 -2.51 -12.80
N LYS A 98 15.37 -3.63 -12.98
CA LYS A 98 14.84 -4.98 -12.68
C LYS A 98 14.55 -5.22 -11.19
N PHE A 99 14.97 -4.35 -10.29
CA PHE A 99 14.85 -4.47 -8.85
C PHE A 99 14.31 -3.20 -8.19
N SER A 100 13.95 -2.17 -8.96
CA SER A 100 13.43 -0.92 -8.39
C SER A 100 12.38 -0.21 -9.25
N LEU A 101 11.44 0.44 -8.57
CA LEU A 101 10.39 1.27 -9.17
C LEU A 101 10.06 2.47 -8.28
N LYS A 102 9.46 3.51 -8.86
CA LYS A 102 8.82 4.62 -8.13
C LYS A 102 7.31 4.42 -8.10
N ILE A 103 6.66 4.94 -7.06
CA ILE A 103 5.20 4.92 -6.91
C ILE A 103 4.66 6.28 -6.43
N ARG A 104 3.51 6.66 -6.99
CA ARG A 104 2.62 7.70 -6.45
C ARG A 104 1.22 7.12 -6.32
N THR A 105 0.52 7.41 -5.23
CA THR A 105 -0.74 6.76 -4.89
C THR A 105 -1.82 7.79 -4.62
N TYR A 106 -2.96 7.65 -5.30
CA TYR A 106 -4.22 8.26 -4.88
C TYR A 106 -4.94 7.25 -3.98
N GLU A 107 -5.18 7.65 -2.73
CA GLU A 107 -5.60 6.74 -1.68
C GLU A 107 -7.10 6.83 -1.39
N ARG A 108 -7.75 5.67 -1.42
CA ARG A 108 -9.15 5.51 -1.05
C ARG A 108 -9.33 5.79 0.44
N GLY A 109 -10.32 6.61 0.78
CA GLY A 109 -10.63 6.99 2.16
C GLY A 109 -9.92 8.28 2.60
N VAL A 110 -8.77 8.59 2.00
CA VAL A 110 -8.14 9.92 2.08
C VAL A 110 -8.69 10.81 0.95
N GLU A 111 -8.96 10.22 -0.21
CA GLU A 111 -9.43 10.89 -1.43
C GLU A 111 -8.48 11.99 -1.91
N ASP A 112 -7.18 11.73 -1.75
CA ASP A 112 -6.10 12.55 -2.26
C ASP A 112 -4.84 11.70 -2.52
N GLU A 113 -3.82 12.35 -3.06
CA GLU A 113 -2.49 11.77 -3.17
C GLU A 113 -1.78 11.70 -1.80
N THR A 114 -1.28 10.51 -1.44
CA THR A 114 -0.55 10.29 -0.18
C THR A 114 0.96 10.12 -0.41
N LEU A 115 1.76 10.45 0.61
CA LEU A 115 3.22 10.37 0.52
C LEU A 115 3.73 8.92 0.43
N ALA A 116 3.04 7.99 1.07
CA ALA A 116 3.37 6.57 1.06
C ALA A 116 2.13 5.72 1.28
N CYS A 117 2.09 4.54 0.67
CA CYS A 117 1.05 3.55 0.87
C CYS A 117 1.70 2.15 0.86
N GLY A 118 1.72 1.47 2.01
CA GLY A 118 2.39 0.16 2.15
C GLY A 118 1.76 -0.94 1.31
N THR A 119 0.43 -1.08 1.37
CA THR A 119 -0.33 -2.04 0.55
C THR A 119 -0.23 -1.70 -0.94
N GLY A 120 -0.26 -0.41 -1.30
CA GLY A 120 -0.03 0.07 -2.67
C GLY A 120 1.36 -0.28 -3.21
N SER A 121 2.39 -0.19 -2.38
CA SER A 121 3.77 -0.56 -2.74
C SER A 121 3.92 -2.06 -3.00
N VAL A 122 3.25 -2.89 -2.18
CA VAL A 122 3.18 -4.34 -2.42
C VAL A 122 2.46 -4.63 -3.74
N ALA A 123 1.28 -4.04 -3.95
CA ALA A 123 0.53 -4.18 -5.19
C ALA A 123 1.36 -3.79 -6.43
N ALA A 124 2.08 -2.67 -6.37
CA ALA A 124 2.97 -2.19 -7.42
C ALA A 124 4.06 -3.20 -7.77
N ALA A 125 4.80 -3.71 -6.77
CA ALA A 125 5.88 -4.66 -6.99
C ALA A 125 5.38 -5.99 -7.58
N LEU A 126 4.25 -6.50 -7.09
CA LEU A 126 3.66 -7.75 -7.57
C LEU A 126 3.12 -7.60 -9.00
N ILE A 127 2.43 -6.50 -9.34
CA ILE A 127 1.99 -6.20 -10.70
C ILE A 127 3.19 -6.07 -11.65
N ALA A 128 4.20 -5.28 -11.30
CA ALA A 128 5.38 -5.09 -12.13
C ALA A 128 6.11 -6.42 -12.37
N SER A 129 6.15 -7.31 -11.37
CA SER A 129 6.72 -8.64 -11.53
C SER A 129 5.84 -9.56 -12.38
N ALA A 130 4.52 -9.49 -12.26
CA ALA A 130 3.58 -10.22 -13.12
C ALA A 130 3.72 -9.82 -14.59
N LEU A 131 4.03 -8.54 -14.85
CA LEU A 131 4.37 -8.00 -16.17
C LEU A 131 5.82 -8.28 -16.61
N ASN A 132 6.60 -9.02 -15.81
CA ASN A 132 8.01 -9.35 -16.03
C ASN A 132 8.97 -8.15 -16.12
N LEU A 133 8.59 -7.02 -15.51
CA LEU A 133 9.39 -5.79 -15.49
C LEU A 133 10.42 -5.80 -14.35
N VAL A 134 10.08 -6.44 -13.23
CA VAL A 134 10.94 -6.51 -12.02
C VAL A 134 11.01 -7.91 -11.42
N LYS A 135 12.00 -8.13 -10.55
CA LYS A 135 12.28 -9.36 -9.81
C LYS A 135 12.45 -9.07 -8.33
N SER A 136 12.03 -10.01 -7.49
CA SER A 136 12.17 -9.90 -6.03
C SER A 136 13.65 -10.00 -5.59
N PRO A 137 14.09 -9.27 -4.55
CA PRO A 137 13.35 -8.19 -3.86
C PRO A 137 13.26 -6.92 -4.69
N VAL A 138 12.17 -6.16 -4.52
CA VAL A 138 11.92 -4.91 -5.24
C VAL A 138 11.97 -3.73 -4.27
N GLY A 139 12.81 -2.74 -4.56
CA GLY A 139 12.79 -1.43 -3.89
C GLY A 139 11.73 -0.53 -4.51
N VAL A 140 10.78 -0.07 -3.70
CA VAL A 140 9.69 0.81 -4.10
C VAL A 140 9.91 2.18 -3.47
N LYS A 141 10.27 3.17 -4.28
CA LYS A 141 10.47 4.56 -3.85
C LYS A 141 9.13 5.30 -3.84
N THR A 142 8.68 5.72 -2.67
CA THR A 142 7.42 6.45 -2.49
C THR A 142 7.57 7.93 -2.80
N TRP A 143 6.44 8.66 -2.86
CA TRP A 143 6.45 10.09 -3.09
C TRP A 143 7.10 10.88 -1.94
N GLY A 144 6.95 10.40 -0.70
CA GLY A 144 7.62 10.92 0.49
C GLY A 144 9.14 10.70 0.53
N GLY A 145 9.69 9.98 -0.45
CA GLY A 145 11.13 9.74 -0.59
C GLY A 145 11.64 8.48 0.12
N GLU A 146 10.79 7.80 0.87
CA GLU A 146 11.10 6.54 1.52
C GLU A 146 11.23 5.40 0.50
N VAL A 147 11.98 4.36 0.88
CA VAL A 147 12.11 3.14 0.07
C VAL A 147 11.62 1.94 0.86
N LEU A 148 10.52 1.35 0.40
CA LEU A 148 9.98 0.10 0.92
C LEU A 148 10.53 -1.07 0.12
N THR A 149 10.99 -2.13 0.78
CA THR A 149 11.50 -3.34 0.11
C THR A 149 10.46 -4.44 0.15
N ILE A 150 10.03 -4.91 -1.03
CA ILE A 150 9.02 -5.95 -1.18
C ILE A 150 9.69 -7.27 -1.57
N TYR A 151 9.44 -8.31 -0.77
CA TYR A 151 9.89 -9.68 -1.02
C TYR A 151 8.70 -10.54 -1.42
N PHE A 152 8.89 -11.49 -2.33
CA PHE A 152 7.87 -12.45 -2.73
C PHE A 152 8.49 -13.62 -3.49
N GLU A 153 7.85 -14.77 -3.45
CA GLU A 153 8.05 -15.87 -4.39
C GLU A 153 6.94 -15.82 -5.45
N LYS A 154 7.32 -16.00 -6.72
CA LYS A 154 6.41 -15.99 -7.88
C LYS A 154 6.48 -17.33 -8.60
N ASN A 155 5.34 -17.97 -8.82
CA ASN A 155 5.26 -19.19 -9.65
C ASN A 155 5.00 -18.86 -11.14
N LEU A 156 4.97 -19.89 -11.99
CA LEU A 156 4.77 -19.72 -13.44
C LEU A 156 3.38 -19.17 -13.82
N GLU A 157 2.39 -19.29 -12.95
CA GLU A 157 1.00 -18.84 -13.17
C GLU A 157 0.74 -17.43 -12.62
N ASN A 158 1.78 -16.69 -12.22
CA ASN A 158 1.68 -15.41 -11.52
C ASN A 158 0.91 -15.49 -10.17
N SER A 159 0.96 -16.64 -9.51
CA SER A 159 0.63 -16.73 -8.08
C SER A 159 1.83 -16.32 -7.25
N PHE A 160 1.55 -15.60 -6.16
CA PHE A 160 2.55 -15.07 -5.26
C PHE A 160 2.40 -15.65 -3.85
N SER A 161 3.52 -16.01 -3.25
CA SER A 161 3.58 -16.50 -1.87
C SER A 161 4.73 -15.82 -1.13
N ARG A 162 4.78 -16.01 0.20
CA ARG A 162 5.84 -15.46 1.06
C ARG A 162 6.07 -13.97 0.81
N VAL A 163 4.98 -13.21 0.81
CA VAL A 163 4.99 -11.77 0.54
C VAL A 163 5.41 -11.04 1.81
N TYR A 164 6.44 -10.21 1.72
CA TYR A 164 6.86 -9.37 2.83
C TYR A 164 7.04 -7.93 2.41
N LEU A 165 6.61 -7.01 3.27
CA LEU A 165 6.89 -5.59 3.20
C LEU A 165 7.94 -5.25 4.26
N GLN A 166 9.03 -4.60 3.87
CA GLN A 166 10.03 -4.10 4.80
C GLN A 166 10.22 -2.59 4.65
N GLY A 167 10.18 -1.86 5.75
CA GLY A 167 10.42 -0.41 5.80
C GLY A 167 11.20 -0.01 7.05
N ASP A 168 11.74 1.21 7.03
CA ASP A 168 12.30 1.83 8.23
C ASP A 168 11.16 2.37 9.11
N THR A 169 11.36 2.36 10.42
CA THR A 169 10.43 2.91 11.41
C THR A 169 11.14 3.84 12.39
N CYS A 170 10.43 4.86 12.86
CA CYS A 170 10.89 5.80 13.87
C CYS A 170 9.74 6.09 14.84
N LEU A 171 10.02 6.10 16.15
CA LEU A 171 9.14 6.77 17.09
C LEU A 171 9.34 8.28 16.91
N VAL A 172 8.28 9.02 16.58
CA VAL A 172 8.36 10.48 16.35
C VAL A 172 8.18 11.24 17.66
N PHE A 173 7.22 10.83 18.50
CA PHE A 173 6.99 11.37 19.83
C PHE A 173 6.32 10.33 20.72
N GLU A 174 6.32 10.60 22.02
CA GLU A 174 5.59 9.86 23.05
C GLU A 174 4.94 10.91 23.95
N GLY A 175 3.69 10.68 24.34
CA GLY A 175 2.93 11.64 25.15
C GLY A 175 1.69 11.02 25.77
N GLU A 176 1.16 11.68 26.79
CA GLU A 176 -0.06 11.29 27.50
C GLU A 176 -1.20 12.23 27.10
N LEU A 177 -2.39 11.68 26.86
CA LEU A 177 -3.59 12.48 26.64
C LEU A 177 -4.25 12.78 27.99
N GLY A 178 -4.59 14.04 28.22
CA GLY A 178 -5.35 14.44 29.41
C GLY A 178 -6.79 13.90 29.38
N GLU A 179 -7.35 13.63 30.56
CA GLU A 179 -8.70 13.06 30.71
C GLU A 179 -9.77 13.88 29.98
N ASP A 180 -9.69 15.21 30.05
CA ASP A 180 -10.60 16.15 29.39
C ASP A 180 -10.68 15.93 27.86
N LEU A 181 -9.55 15.59 27.24
CA LEU A 181 -9.47 15.35 25.79
C LEU A 181 -9.95 13.93 25.41
N LEU A 182 -9.78 12.96 26.31
CA LEU A 182 -10.31 11.61 26.13
C LEU A 182 -11.84 11.61 26.17
N GLU A 183 -12.45 12.43 27.01
CA GLU A 183 -13.91 12.61 27.08
C GLU A 183 -14.50 13.21 25.79
N GLU A 184 -13.81 14.18 25.17
CA GLU A 184 -14.23 14.74 23.88
C GLU A 184 -14.10 13.74 22.72
N LEU A 185 -13.06 12.89 22.73
CA LEU A 185 -12.85 11.85 21.71
C LEU A 185 -13.77 10.63 21.87
N SER A 186 -14.32 10.42 23.08
CA SER A 186 -15.20 9.30 23.39
C SER A 186 -16.69 9.59 23.14
N PHE A 187 -17.04 10.75 22.56
CA PHE A 187 -18.33 10.96 21.88
C PHE A 187 -18.44 10.06 20.63
N GLY A 188 -18.63 8.76 20.87
CA GLY A 188 -18.87 7.74 19.85
C GLY A 188 -18.45 6.31 20.21
N GLN A 189 -17.41 6.10 21.04
CA GLN A 189 -16.99 4.77 21.51
C GLN A 189 -16.31 4.82 22.89
N ASN A 190 -16.67 3.89 23.77
CA ASN A 190 -16.08 3.69 25.10
C ASN A 190 -14.67 3.11 24.99
N TYR A 191 -13.64 3.89 25.33
CA TYR A 191 -12.28 3.38 25.55
C TYR A 191 -12.05 3.17 27.06
N PRO A 192 -11.47 2.03 27.49
CA PRO A 192 -11.17 1.79 28.90
C PRO A 192 -10.03 2.69 29.38
N ALA A 193 -10.14 3.19 30.61
CA ALA A 193 -9.12 4.01 31.27
C ALA A 193 -7.76 3.29 31.33
N GLY A 194 -6.67 4.02 31.04
CA GLY A 194 -5.30 3.49 30.98
C GLY A 194 -4.87 2.99 29.59
N SER A 195 -5.55 3.40 28.51
CA SER A 195 -5.16 3.06 27.15
C SER A 195 -4.00 3.95 26.66
N GLU A 196 -2.86 3.33 26.38
CA GLU A 196 -1.76 3.96 25.65
C GLU A 196 -2.18 4.16 24.19
N ILE A 197 -2.19 5.41 23.72
CA ILE A 197 -2.38 5.71 22.30
C ILE A 197 -1.00 5.90 21.68
N ILE A 198 -0.52 4.86 21.00
CA ILE A 198 0.70 4.95 20.20
C ILE A 198 0.33 5.48 18.82
N LEU A 199 0.67 6.74 18.55
CA LEU A 199 0.63 7.32 17.21
C LEU A 199 1.95 7.00 16.50
N ILE A 200 1.90 6.03 15.58
CA ILE A 200 3.04 5.59 14.74
C ILE A 200 3.04 6.38 13.44
#